data_AF-A0A2D6ETM0-F1
#
_entry.id   AF-A0A2D6ETM0-F1
#
_cell.length_a   1.000
_cell.length_b   1.000
_cell.length_c   1.000
_cell.angle_alpha   90.00
_cell.angle_beta   90.00
_cell.angle_gamma   90.00
#
_symmetry.space_group_name_H-M   'P 1'
#
loop_
_entity.id
_entity.type
_entity.pdbx_description
1 polymer ?
#
loop_
_entity_poly.entity_id
_entity_poly.type
_entity_poly.pdbx_seq_one_letter_code
_entity_poly.pdbx_strand_id
1 'polypeptide(L)'
;MHDRYTEKKGIPSSSAGLIDFILEKGSVPKINTFVDIYDVVSSFTGISIGAHDIDKLEGTPKLDIIKQDMQFKMIGGGKDGVARKGEYGYIDEKGILCRMDIKQCDRTKVTEDTKQVLMIFQGQPLFRMR
;
A
#
# COMPACT_ATOMS: atom_id res chain seq x y z
N MET A 1 -6.72 -6.43 12.86
CA MET A 1 -7.56 -5.22 13.07
C MET A 1 -8.39 -4.94 11.83
N HIS A 2 -7.79 -4.92 10.63
CA HIS A 2 -8.45 -4.77 9.32
C HIS A 2 -9.60 -5.77 9.06
N ASP A 3 -9.39 -7.07 9.30
CA ASP A 3 -10.42 -8.12 9.09
C ASP A 3 -11.70 -7.96 9.92
N ARG A 4 -11.67 -7.15 10.98
CA ARG A 4 -12.86 -6.83 11.78
C ARG A 4 -13.72 -5.71 11.17
N TYR A 5 -13.17 -4.95 10.22
CA TYR A 5 -13.78 -3.72 9.68
C TYR A 5 -13.92 -3.71 8.16
N THR A 6 -13.46 -4.75 7.45
CA THR A 6 -13.67 -4.91 6.01
C THR A 6 -14.72 -5.99 5.70
N GLU A 7 -15.71 -5.68 4.87
CA GLU A 7 -16.72 -6.66 4.42
C GLU A 7 -16.12 -7.81 3.58
N LYS A 8 -14.96 -7.59 2.95
CA LYS A 8 -14.25 -8.60 2.16
C LYS A 8 -13.15 -9.26 2.96
N LYS A 9 -13.43 -10.47 3.45
CA LYS A 9 -12.40 -11.41 3.92
C LYS A 9 -11.54 -11.87 2.75
N GLY A 10 -10.21 -11.87 2.91
CA GLY A 10 -9.29 -12.57 2.00
C GLY A 10 -8.65 -11.73 0.87
N ILE A 11 -8.63 -10.40 0.95
CA ILE A 11 -7.70 -9.62 0.11
C ILE A 11 -6.33 -9.69 0.79
N PRO A 12 -5.29 -10.23 0.14
CA PRO A 12 -3.97 -10.33 0.76
C PRO A 12 -3.39 -8.95 1.02
N SER A 13 -2.55 -8.85 2.06
CA SER A 13 -1.69 -7.69 2.22
C SER A 13 -0.76 -7.55 1.02
N SER A 14 -0.27 -6.35 0.78
CA SER A 14 0.73 -6.08 -0.25
C SER A 14 1.97 -6.95 -0.10
N SER A 15 2.44 -7.19 1.14
CA SER A 15 3.55 -8.09 1.42
C SER A 15 3.23 -9.56 1.09
N ALA A 16 2.04 -10.05 1.42
CA ALA A 16 1.63 -11.41 1.08
C ALA A 16 1.50 -11.59 -0.44
N GLY A 17 0.87 -10.63 -1.13
CA GLY A 17 0.77 -10.65 -2.58
C GLY A 17 2.13 -10.58 -3.29
N LEU A 18 3.09 -9.84 -2.73
CA LEU A 18 4.46 -9.78 -3.23
C LEU A 18 5.20 -11.12 -3.03
N ILE A 19 5.05 -11.76 -1.87
CA ILE A 19 5.63 -13.08 -1.59
C ILE A 19 5.06 -14.11 -2.57
N ASP A 20 3.74 -14.16 -2.74
CA ASP A 20 3.09 -15.08 -3.69
C ASP A 20 3.60 -14.84 -5.13
N PHE A 21 3.75 -13.58 -5.53
CA PHE A 21 4.31 -13.22 -6.83
C PHE A 21 5.75 -13.75 -7.00
N ILE A 22 6.61 -13.56 -5.98
CA ILE A 22 8.00 -14.02 -6.03
C ILE A 22 8.07 -15.55 -6.10
N LEU A 23 7.23 -16.25 -5.33
CA LEU A 23 7.15 -17.71 -5.35
C LEU A 23 6.67 -18.23 -6.71
N GLU A 24 5.71 -17.55 -7.36
CA GLU A 24 5.19 -17.94 -8.66
C GLU A 24 6.16 -17.62 -9.81
N LYS A 25 6.79 -16.44 -9.79
CA LYS A 25 7.62 -15.93 -10.90
C LYS A 25 9.11 -16.19 -10.73
N GLY A 26 9.56 -16.61 -9.54
CA GLY A 26 10.98 -16.81 -9.22
C GLY A 26 11.81 -15.53 -9.25
N SER A 27 11.20 -14.35 -9.17
CA SER A 27 11.88 -13.06 -9.23
C SER A 27 11.08 -11.96 -8.53
N VAL A 28 11.79 -10.93 -8.06
CA VAL A 28 11.18 -9.71 -7.51
C VAL A 28 10.75 -8.80 -8.68
N PRO A 29 9.59 -8.11 -8.60
CA PRO A 29 9.24 -7.07 -9.54
C PRO A 29 10.36 -6.04 -9.71
N LYS A 30 10.55 -5.54 -10.93
CA LYS A 30 11.50 -4.47 -11.23
C LYS A 30 10.73 -3.20 -11.56
N ILE A 31 10.76 -2.23 -10.67
CA ILE A 31 10.02 -0.98 -10.75
C ILE A 31 11.00 0.20 -10.83
N ASN A 32 11.78 0.41 -9.77
CA ASN A 32 12.90 1.34 -9.71
C ASN A 32 13.75 1.00 -8.47
N THR A 33 14.99 1.49 -8.41
CA THR A 33 15.92 1.13 -7.33
C THR A 33 15.35 1.32 -5.92
N PHE A 34 14.65 2.43 -5.66
CA PHE A 34 14.09 2.70 -4.34
C PHE A 34 12.94 1.74 -3.98
N VAL A 35 12.04 1.50 -4.94
CA VAL A 35 10.91 0.59 -4.77
C VAL A 35 11.38 -0.85 -4.60
N ASP A 36 12.30 -1.28 -5.46
CA ASP A 36 12.83 -2.65 -5.46
C ASP A 36 13.52 -2.98 -4.11
N ILE A 37 14.21 -2.00 -3.50
CA ILE A 37 14.84 -2.17 -2.19
C ILE A 37 13.79 -2.46 -1.11
N TYR A 38 12.74 -1.64 -1.01
CA TYR A 38 11.76 -1.87 0.05
C TYR A 38 10.89 -3.10 -0.22
N ASP A 39 10.66 -3.47 -1.49
CA ASP A 39 9.94 -4.69 -1.85
C ASP A 39 10.73 -5.93 -1.42
N VAL A 40 12.06 -5.94 -1.62
CA VAL A 40 12.91 -7.02 -1.08
C VAL A 40 12.78 -7.12 0.45
N VAL A 41 12.88 -5.99 1.16
CA VAL A 41 12.72 -5.97 2.63
C VAL A 41 11.32 -6.43 3.05
N SER A 42 10.28 -5.99 2.33
CA SER A 42 8.89 -6.35 2.60
C SER A 42 8.67 -7.85 2.42
N SER A 43 9.21 -8.44 1.35
CA SER A 43 9.12 -9.88 1.09
C SER A 43 9.84 -10.72 2.15
N PHE A 44 10.97 -10.24 2.67
CA PHE A 44 11.75 -10.96 3.66
C PHE A 44 11.14 -10.89 5.06
N THR A 45 10.59 -9.73 5.43
CA THR A 45 10.06 -9.47 6.78
C THR A 45 8.57 -9.79 6.92
N GLY A 46 7.83 -9.86 5.80
CA GLY A 46 6.38 -9.93 5.77
C GLY A 46 5.67 -8.61 6.15
N ILE A 47 6.42 -7.55 6.49
CA ILE A 47 5.87 -6.22 6.79
C ILE A 47 5.46 -5.55 5.48
N SER A 48 4.25 -5.02 5.42
CA SER A 48 3.82 -4.22 4.26
C SER A 48 4.49 -2.85 4.30
N ILE A 49 5.20 -2.50 3.23
CA ILE A 49 5.94 -1.24 3.12
C ILE A 49 5.38 -0.47 1.92
N GLY A 50 5.04 0.79 2.13
CA GLY A 50 4.60 1.72 1.09
C GLY A 50 5.35 3.03 1.19
N ALA A 51 5.47 3.74 0.06
CA ALA A 51 6.18 5.00 0.00
C ALA A 51 5.43 6.03 -0.84
N HIS A 52 5.36 7.25 -0.32
CA HIS A 52 4.68 8.37 -0.95
C HIS A 52 5.65 9.52 -1.19
N ASP A 53 5.61 10.10 -2.38
CA ASP A 53 6.31 11.33 -2.71
C ASP A 53 5.72 12.49 -1.89
N ILE A 54 6.52 13.12 -1.03
CA ILE A 54 6.06 14.17 -0.12
C ILE A 54 5.56 15.39 -0.90
N ASP A 55 6.21 15.71 -2.01
CA ASP A 55 5.87 16.89 -2.82
C ASP A 55 4.51 16.73 -3.53
N LYS A 56 3.94 15.52 -3.52
CA LYS A 56 2.64 15.21 -4.11
C LYS A 56 1.53 15.08 -3.05
N LEU A 57 1.82 15.19 -1.76
CA LEU A 57 0.82 15.15 -0.68
C LEU A 57 0.08 16.49 -0.57
N GLU A 58 -1.16 16.44 -0.08
CA GLU A 58 -1.98 17.63 0.21
C GLU A 58 -2.33 17.64 1.69
N GLY A 59 -1.79 18.63 2.41
CA GLY A 59 -1.95 18.74 3.86
C GLY A 59 -1.20 17.65 4.62
N THR A 60 -1.66 17.33 5.82
CA THR A 60 -1.04 16.35 6.70
C THR A 60 -1.66 14.96 6.51
N PRO A 61 -0.90 13.95 6.05
CA PRO A 61 -1.36 12.57 5.99
C PRO A 61 -1.74 12.04 7.36
N LYS A 62 -2.80 11.24 7.42
CA LYS A 62 -3.26 10.59 8.64
C LYS A 62 -3.81 9.19 8.36
N LEU A 63 -3.73 8.34 9.37
CA LEU A 63 -4.48 7.10 9.45
C LEU A 63 -5.84 7.39 10.09
N ASP A 64 -6.94 7.13 9.38
CA ASP A 64 -8.29 7.42 9.87
C ASP A 64 -9.29 6.37 9.35
N ILE A 65 -10.48 6.35 9.96
CA ILE A 65 -11.62 5.57 9.47
C ILE A 65 -12.32 6.37 8.37
N ILE A 66 -12.42 5.75 7.21
CA ILE A 66 -13.07 6.30 6.02
C ILE A 66 -14.56 6.54 6.30
N LYS A 67 -15.01 7.79 6.12
CA LYS A 67 -16.38 8.22 6.49
C LYS A 67 -17.42 7.95 5.41
N GLN A 68 -16.99 7.81 4.17
CA GLN A 68 -17.80 7.55 2.98
C GLN A 68 -16.95 6.79 1.96
N ASP A 69 -17.57 6.07 1.03
CA ASP A 69 -16.83 5.38 -0.03
C ASP A 69 -16.00 6.38 -0.87
N MET A 70 -14.71 6.09 -1.02
CA MET A 70 -13.78 6.94 -1.76
C MET A 70 -13.18 6.17 -2.93
N GLN A 71 -13.39 6.70 -4.13
CA GLN A 71 -12.73 6.22 -5.35
C GLN A 71 -11.29 6.72 -5.38
N PHE A 72 -10.38 5.87 -5.85
CA PHE A 72 -9.00 6.27 -6.07
C PHE A 72 -8.36 5.45 -7.20
N LYS A 73 -7.44 6.06 -7.95
CA LYS A 73 -6.65 5.34 -8.95
C LYS A 73 -5.58 4.51 -8.24
N MET A 74 -5.59 3.20 -8.44
CA MET A 74 -4.58 2.30 -7.89
C MET A 74 -3.26 2.43 -8.65
N ILE A 75 -2.13 2.34 -7.94
CA ILE A 75 -0.80 2.30 -8.56
C ILE A 75 -0.64 1.07 -9.47
N GLY A 76 0.16 1.23 -10.54
CA GLY A 76 0.49 0.15 -11.49
C GLY A 76 -0.42 0.08 -12.71
N GLY A 77 -1.05 1.20 -13.09
CA GLY A 77 -1.91 1.26 -14.29
C GLY A 77 -3.23 0.48 -14.15
N GLY A 78 -3.65 0.22 -12.90
CA GLY A 78 -4.83 -0.58 -12.61
C GLY A 78 -6.16 0.17 -12.80
N LYS A 79 -7.25 -0.59 -12.64
CA LYS A 79 -8.61 -0.05 -12.53
C LYS A 79 -8.74 0.85 -11.30
N ASP A 80 -9.77 1.69 -11.29
CA ASP A 80 -10.14 2.44 -10.08
C ASP A 80 -10.44 1.47 -8.92
N GLY A 81 -9.93 1.80 -7.75
CA GLY A 81 -10.19 1.12 -6.49
C GLY A 81 -11.22 1.89 -5.66
N VAL A 82 -11.92 1.17 -4.78
CA VAL A 82 -12.83 1.78 -3.79
C VAL A 82 -12.33 1.46 -2.40
N ALA A 83 -12.05 2.50 -1.61
CA ALA A 83 -11.87 2.38 -0.18
C ALA A 83 -13.25 2.60 0.48
N ARG A 84 -13.73 1.61 1.23
CA ARG A 84 -15.12 1.59 1.70
C ARG A 84 -15.27 2.33 3.02
N LYS A 85 -16.45 2.91 3.24
CA LYS A 85 -16.84 3.47 4.53
C LYS A 85 -16.62 2.43 5.65
N GLY A 86 -16.04 2.87 6.76
CA GLY A 86 -15.75 2.04 7.92
C GLY A 86 -14.39 1.34 7.88
N GLU A 87 -13.73 1.29 6.72
CA GLU A 87 -12.35 0.82 6.62
C GLU A 87 -11.39 1.86 7.18
N TYR A 88 -10.27 1.40 7.75
CA TYR A 88 -9.14 2.30 7.93
C TYR A 88 -8.51 2.61 6.58
N GLY A 89 -7.89 3.78 6.47
CA GLY A 89 -7.10 4.15 5.30
C GLY A 89 -6.08 5.21 5.67
N TYR A 90 -4.98 5.23 4.93
CA TYR A 90 -4.10 6.38 4.91
C TYR A 90 -4.71 7.40 3.95
N ILE A 91 -4.99 8.59 4.48
CA ILE A 91 -5.67 9.66 3.78
C ILE A 91 -4.94 10.97 4.00
N ASP A 92 -5.06 11.87 3.05
CA ASP A 92 -4.74 13.28 3.24
C ASP A 92 -5.91 14.15 2.76
N GLU A 93 -5.69 15.45 2.58
CA GLU A 93 -6.76 16.38 2.24
C GLU A 93 -7.36 16.11 0.85
N LYS A 94 -6.58 15.56 -0.08
CA LYS A 94 -7.07 15.21 -1.42
C LYS A 94 -7.84 13.89 -1.43
N GLY A 95 -7.45 12.93 -0.58
CA GLY A 95 -8.16 11.66 -0.44
C GLY A 95 -7.27 10.47 -0.12
N ILE A 96 -7.59 9.31 -0.70
CA ILE A 96 -6.91 8.04 -0.37
C ILE A 96 -5.45 8.07 -0.84
N LEU A 97 -4.54 7.84 0.11
CA LEU A 97 -3.13 7.53 -0.15
C LEU A 97 -2.95 6.03 -0.29
N CYS A 98 -3.46 5.25 0.66
CA CYS A 98 -3.38 3.80 0.62
C CYS A 98 -4.57 3.19 1.37
N ARG A 99 -5.20 2.19 0.76
CA ARG A 99 -6.23 1.38 1.44
C ARG A 99 -5.53 0.38 2.35
N MET A 100 -5.15 0.85 3.54
CA MET A 100 -4.31 0.12 4.53
C MET A 100 -3.07 -0.49 3.90
N ASP A 101 -2.90 -1.80 4.05
CA ASP A 101 -1.81 -2.61 3.54
C ASP A 101 -2.13 -3.24 2.19
N ILE A 102 -3.30 -2.96 1.59
CA ILE A 102 -3.74 -3.62 0.37
C ILE A 102 -3.14 -2.96 -0.87
N LYS A 103 -3.44 -1.67 -1.08
CA LYS A 103 -3.04 -0.98 -2.32
C LYS A 103 -2.94 0.52 -2.17
N GLN A 104 -1.83 1.04 -2.68
CA GLN A 104 -1.51 2.47 -2.76
C GLN A 104 -2.20 3.14 -3.96
N CYS A 105 -2.46 4.44 -3.84
CA CYS A 105 -2.91 5.28 -4.94
C CYS A 105 -1.75 5.66 -5.89
N ASP A 106 -2.07 5.94 -7.15
CA ASP A 106 -1.07 6.32 -8.16
C ASP A 106 -0.55 7.75 -7.97
N ARG A 107 -1.38 8.68 -7.49
CA ARG A 107 -1.08 10.13 -7.54
C ARG A 107 0.16 10.53 -6.73
N THR A 108 0.46 9.79 -5.66
CA THR A 108 1.56 10.09 -4.73
C THR A 108 2.69 9.08 -4.87
N LYS A 109 2.72 8.31 -5.97
CA LYS A 109 3.79 7.33 -6.19
C LYS A 109 5.16 8.01 -6.26
N VAL A 110 6.14 7.30 -5.72
CA VAL A 110 7.55 7.62 -5.89
C VAL A 110 7.94 7.38 -7.35
N THR A 111 8.69 8.31 -7.91
CA THR A 111 9.32 8.23 -9.23
C THR A 111 10.81 8.48 -9.09
N GLU A 112 11.58 8.34 -10.18
CA GLU A 112 13.03 8.62 -10.16
C GLU A 112 13.35 10.09 -9.80
N ASP A 113 12.40 10.99 -10.03
CA ASP A 113 12.52 12.41 -9.69
C ASP A 113 12.26 12.73 -8.21
N THR A 114 11.61 11.83 -7.47
CA THR A 114 11.21 12.06 -6.07
C THR A 114 12.44 12.30 -5.19
N LYS A 115 12.40 13.37 -4.38
CA LYS A 115 13.51 13.76 -3.49
C LYS A 115 13.28 13.42 -2.03
N GLN A 116 12.02 13.40 -1.61
CA GLN A 116 11.63 13.16 -0.23
C GLN A 116 10.43 12.24 -0.18
N VAL A 117 10.46 11.28 0.74
CA VAL A 117 9.44 10.22 0.81
C VAL A 117 8.87 10.09 2.21
N LEU A 118 7.55 9.93 2.29
CA LEU A 118 6.87 9.40 3.46
C LEU A 118 6.81 7.88 3.32
N MET A 119 7.48 7.16 4.21
CA MET A 119 7.42 5.70 4.28
C MET A 119 6.45 5.24 5.36
N ILE A 120 5.65 4.24 5.02
CA ILE A 120 4.69 3.61 5.91
C ILE A 120 5.06 2.14 6.07
N PHE A 121 5.25 1.72 7.33
CA PHE A 121 5.54 0.34 7.70
C PHE A 121 4.36 -0.21 8.47
N GLN A 122 3.69 -1.22 7.94
CA GLN A 122 2.53 -1.83 8.56
C GLN A 122 2.78 -3.30 8.86
N GLY A 123 2.93 -3.59 10.15
CA GLY A 123 3.04 -4.96 10.66
C GLY A 123 1.75 -5.75 10.48
N GLN A 124 1.89 -7.03 10.14
CA GLN A 124 0.80 -7.98 10.03
C GLN A 124 0.90 -9.02 11.14
N PRO A 125 -0.22 -9.63 11.59
CA PRO A 125 -0.17 -10.81 12.43
C PRO A 125 0.70 -11.88 11.77
N LEU A 126 1.57 -12.52 12.56
CA LEU A 126 2.67 -13.36 12.09
C LEU A 126 2.28 -14.26 10.91
N PHE A 127 2.79 -13.95 9.72
CA PHE A 127 2.75 -14.85 8.58
C PHE A 127 3.84 -15.91 8.80
N ARG A 128 3.45 -17.14 9.19
CA ARG A 128 4.39 -18.27 9.19
C ARG A 128 4.59 -18.70 7.75
N MET A 129 5.77 -18.46 7.19
CA MET A 129 6.23 -19.19 6.01
C MET A 129 6.11 -20.68 6.32
N ARG A 130 5.28 -21.39 5.54
CA ARG A 130 5.12 -22.83 5.61
C ARG A 130 6.23 -23.52 4.84
#